data_AF-E5AL90-F1
#
_entry.id   AF-E5AL90-F1
#
_cell.length_a   1.000
_cell.length_b   1.000
_cell.length_c   1.000
_cell.angle_alpha   90.00
_cell.angle_beta   90.00
_cell.angle_gamma   90.00
#
_symmetry.space_group_name_H-M   'P 1'
#
loop_
_entity.id
_entity.type
_entity.pdbx_description
1 polymer ?
#
loop_
_entity_poly.entity_id
_entity_poly.type
_entity_poly.pdbx_seq_one_letter_code
_entity_poly.pdbx_strand_id
1 'polypeptide(L)'
;MRASMAVVGALSVAVAACDGSQVSPTVIAGPYSGTWNEQSARILVLDDGRFYVRYMKADIPSALAGVVAGTIASIDGKVAQGSGIDYNYGEPGVTALTWSGMYAAGQTIAAKASYADGRTAQLNARYDSHWARATLVAATGSFCGVGMTHRGTQVDFDAVRFTVDAKGEIAGLAQQCQFSGTLAPRVSSNVYDATLNFDGGAGCAYPNTPASGFAMMRDTQLEIFVQTPDKSSILLVMEKQ
;
A
#
# COMPACT_ATOMS: atom_id res chain seq x y z
N MET A 1 20.90 -18.47 74.72
CA MET A 1 20.22 -17.69 73.66
C MET A 1 20.92 -17.93 72.33
N ARG A 2 20.34 -18.77 71.46
CA ARG A 2 20.58 -18.78 70.00
C ARG A 2 19.30 -19.30 69.35
N ALA A 3 18.59 -18.43 68.63
CA ALA A 3 17.39 -18.76 67.88
C ALA A 3 17.79 -19.20 66.47
N SER A 4 17.35 -20.38 66.05
CA SER A 4 17.49 -20.86 64.67
C SER A 4 16.25 -20.45 63.87
N MET A 5 16.45 -19.62 62.85
CA MET A 5 15.46 -19.21 61.86
C MET A 5 15.20 -20.33 60.85
N ALA A 6 13.91 -20.59 60.58
CA ALA A 6 13.44 -21.50 59.54
C ALA A 6 13.42 -20.79 58.17
N VAL A 7 13.94 -21.44 57.13
CA VAL A 7 13.81 -21.02 55.73
C VAL A 7 12.64 -21.77 55.12
N VAL A 8 11.58 -21.04 54.76
CA VAL A 8 10.44 -21.56 53.99
C VAL A 8 10.80 -21.43 52.51
N GLY A 9 11.05 -22.56 51.85
CA GLY A 9 11.26 -22.63 50.41
C GLY A 9 9.93 -22.60 49.67
N ALA A 10 9.67 -21.53 48.93
CA ALA A 10 8.55 -21.45 48.00
C ALA A 10 8.87 -22.25 46.74
N LEU A 11 8.04 -23.26 46.45
CA LEU A 11 8.12 -24.08 45.25
C LEU A 11 7.39 -23.38 44.10
N SER A 12 8.15 -22.72 43.22
CA SER A 12 7.61 -22.05 42.02
C SER A 12 7.29 -23.09 40.95
N VAL A 13 6.01 -23.30 40.64
CA VAL A 13 5.59 -24.07 39.46
C VAL A 13 5.71 -23.16 38.24
N ALA A 14 6.70 -23.42 37.38
CA ALA A 14 6.83 -22.73 36.10
C ALA A 14 5.78 -23.30 35.11
N VAL A 15 4.84 -22.45 34.70
CA VAL A 15 3.90 -22.74 33.62
C VAL A 15 4.68 -22.63 32.31
N ALA A 16 4.90 -23.76 31.63
CA ALA A 16 5.48 -23.78 30.29
C ALA A 16 4.51 -23.10 29.30
N ALA A 17 4.87 -21.91 28.83
CA ALA A 17 4.20 -21.27 27.72
C ALA A 17 4.46 -22.08 26.45
N CYS A 18 3.41 -22.38 25.69
CA CYS A 18 3.54 -22.95 24.35
C CYS A 18 4.33 -21.97 23.48
N ASP A 19 5.58 -22.31 23.17
CA ASP A 19 6.38 -21.69 22.12
C ASP A 19 5.71 -21.96 20.77
N GLY A 20 4.75 -21.09 20.41
CA GLY A 20 4.42 -20.89 19.01
C GLY A 20 5.64 -20.25 18.37
N SER A 21 6.48 -21.04 17.69
CA SER A 21 7.59 -20.51 16.89
C SER A 21 7.04 -19.46 15.92
N GLN A 22 7.29 -18.19 16.20
CA GLN A 22 7.02 -17.12 15.26
C GLN A 22 7.97 -17.32 14.09
N VAL A 23 7.44 -17.85 12.97
CA VAL A 23 8.17 -17.89 11.70
C VAL A 23 8.50 -16.44 11.36
N SER A 24 9.79 -16.10 11.42
CA SER A 24 10.23 -14.77 11.00
C SER A 24 9.89 -14.62 9.51
N PRO A 25 9.32 -13.48 9.08
CA PRO A 25 9.08 -13.24 7.67
C PRO A 25 10.39 -13.47 6.90
N THR A 26 10.35 -14.23 5.81
CA THR A 26 11.52 -14.48 4.96
C THR A 26 11.50 -13.64 3.70
N VAL A 27 10.39 -12.94 3.45
CA VAL A 27 10.15 -12.12 2.27
C VAL A 27 9.94 -10.66 2.67
N ILE A 28 10.12 -9.75 1.71
CA ILE A 28 10.03 -8.29 1.91
C ILE A 28 8.57 -7.79 2.09
N ALA A 29 7.58 -8.67 2.10
CA ALA A 29 6.16 -8.31 2.17
C ALA A 29 5.82 -7.55 3.46
N GLY A 30 4.96 -6.55 3.32
CA GLY A 30 4.42 -5.77 4.43
C GLY A 30 4.28 -4.27 4.13
N PRO A 31 3.68 -3.53 5.06
CA PRO A 31 3.67 -2.08 5.07
C PRO A 31 4.98 -1.49 5.61
N TYR A 32 5.45 -0.42 4.98
CA TYR A 32 6.62 0.33 5.41
C TYR A 32 6.37 1.83 5.28
N SER A 33 7.08 2.59 6.10
CA SER A 33 7.14 4.05 6.06
C SER A 33 8.59 4.49 5.91
N GLY A 34 8.85 5.50 5.09
CA GLY A 34 10.22 5.83 4.70
C GLY A 34 10.35 7.04 3.81
N THR A 35 11.39 7.03 2.97
CA THR A 35 11.65 8.07 1.99
C THR A 35 11.90 7.53 0.58
N TRP A 36 11.46 8.30 -0.41
CA TRP A 36 11.73 8.14 -1.84
C TRP A 36 12.46 9.39 -2.32
N ASN A 37 13.75 9.29 -2.64
CA ASN A 37 14.59 10.47 -2.92
C ASN A 37 14.42 11.57 -1.86
N GLU A 38 14.52 11.18 -0.58
CA GLU A 38 14.35 12.06 0.59
C GLU A 38 12.93 12.59 0.81
N GLN A 39 12.00 12.38 -0.13
CA GLN A 39 10.59 12.70 0.04
C GLN A 39 9.91 11.68 0.93
N SER A 40 9.02 12.13 1.82
CA SER A 40 8.22 11.21 2.65
C SER A 40 7.47 10.21 1.77
N ALA A 41 7.57 8.93 2.11
CA ALA A 41 6.99 7.85 1.34
C ALA A 41 6.30 6.80 2.22
N ARG A 42 5.22 6.24 1.68
CA ARG A 42 4.56 5.03 2.20
C ARG A 42 4.73 3.92 1.18
N ILE A 43 5.08 2.75 1.67
CA ILE A 43 5.40 1.60 0.84
C ILE A 43 4.53 0.45 1.27
N LEU A 44 4.01 -0.25 0.30
CA LEU A 44 3.38 -1.54 0.49
C LEU A 44 4.07 -2.54 -0.41
N VAL A 45 4.49 -3.67 0.14
CA VAL A 45 4.82 -4.86 -0.65
C VAL A 45 3.84 -5.97 -0.31
N LEU A 46 3.22 -6.53 -1.33
CA LEU A 46 2.32 -7.66 -1.23
C LEU A 46 3.09 -8.98 -1.19
N ASP A 47 2.46 -10.00 -0.63
CA ASP A 47 2.96 -11.37 -0.59
C ASP A 47 3.17 -12.00 -1.97
N ASP A 48 2.43 -11.53 -2.98
CA ASP A 48 2.62 -11.91 -4.39
C ASP A 48 3.72 -11.12 -5.12
N GLY A 49 4.47 -10.28 -4.40
CA GLY A 49 5.58 -9.49 -4.94
C GLY A 49 5.17 -8.20 -5.62
N ARG A 50 3.88 -7.89 -5.79
CA ARG A 50 3.47 -6.55 -6.22
C ARG A 50 3.83 -5.52 -5.15
N PHE A 51 4.18 -4.30 -5.55
CA PHE A 51 4.49 -3.23 -4.61
C PHE A 51 3.92 -1.90 -5.07
N TYR A 52 3.88 -0.98 -4.11
CA TYR A 52 3.48 0.40 -4.30
C TYR A 52 4.28 1.34 -3.39
N VAL A 53 4.73 2.47 -3.94
CA VAL A 53 5.40 3.55 -3.21
C VAL A 53 4.64 4.82 -3.49
N ARG A 54 3.92 5.33 -2.50
CA ARG A 54 3.34 6.68 -2.51
C ARG A 54 4.36 7.65 -1.98
N TYR A 55 4.69 8.70 -2.72
CA TYR A 55 5.68 9.69 -2.27
C TYR A 55 5.17 11.13 -2.40
N MET A 56 5.53 11.94 -1.41
CA MET A 56 5.00 13.30 -1.23
C MET A 56 5.87 14.32 -1.94
N LYS A 57 5.35 15.54 -2.15
CA LYS A 57 6.19 16.64 -2.63
C LYS A 57 7.21 17.03 -1.56
N ALA A 58 8.42 17.36 -2.00
CA ALA A 58 9.53 17.71 -1.09
C ALA A 58 9.26 19.03 -0.35
N ASP A 59 8.66 19.99 -1.05
CA ASP A 59 8.29 21.32 -0.55
C ASP A 59 6.97 21.33 0.22
N ILE A 60 6.06 20.40 -0.09
CA ILE A 60 4.74 20.28 0.55
C ILE A 60 4.50 18.82 0.96
N PRO A 61 4.95 18.39 2.15
CA PRO A 61 4.89 16.98 2.58
C PRO A 61 3.48 16.40 2.74
N SER A 62 2.43 17.23 2.68
CA SER A 62 1.03 16.81 2.65
C SER A 62 0.47 16.62 1.23
N ALA A 63 1.16 17.14 0.21
CA ALA A 63 0.75 17.02 -1.17
C ALA A 63 1.40 15.79 -1.81
N LEU A 64 0.60 15.03 -2.56
CA LEU A 64 1.12 13.90 -3.32
C LEU A 64 2.02 14.39 -4.46
N ALA A 65 3.19 13.78 -4.60
CA ALA A 65 4.04 13.97 -5.78
C ALA A 65 3.85 12.86 -6.81
N GLY A 66 3.68 11.62 -6.37
CA GLY A 66 3.55 10.50 -7.29
C GLY A 66 3.36 9.16 -6.61
N VAL A 67 3.27 8.16 -7.47
CA VAL A 67 3.17 6.76 -7.12
C VAL A 67 4.13 5.95 -7.97
N VAL A 68 4.87 5.06 -7.36
CA VAL A 68 5.52 3.95 -8.08
C VAL A 68 4.73 2.68 -7.84
N ALA A 69 4.43 1.91 -8.88
CA ALA A 69 3.83 0.59 -8.76
C ALA A 69 4.50 -0.43 -9.66
N GLY A 70 4.58 -1.68 -9.21
CA GLY A 70 5.24 -2.73 -9.99
C GLY A 70 5.33 -4.05 -9.26
N THR A 71 6.35 -4.83 -9.60
CA THR A 71 6.64 -6.14 -9.02
C THR A 71 8.10 -6.25 -8.60
N ILE A 72 8.34 -6.91 -7.48
CA ILE A 72 9.66 -7.27 -6.98
C ILE A 72 9.71 -8.75 -6.61
N ALA A 73 10.83 -9.39 -6.91
CA ALA A 73 11.20 -10.70 -6.43
C ALA A 73 12.27 -10.54 -5.34
N SER A 74 11.99 -11.07 -4.15
CA SER A 74 12.86 -10.94 -2.99
C SER A 74 13.36 -12.31 -2.51
N ILE A 75 14.66 -12.46 -2.31
CA ILE A 75 15.26 -13.71 -1.83
C ILE A 75 16.49 -13.39 -0.96
N ASP A 76 16.64 -14.08 0.17
CA ASP A 76 17.81 -14.00 1.05
C ASP A 76 18.25 -12.56 1.39
N GLY A 77 17.29 -11.70 1.73
CA GLY A 77 17.54 -10.28 2.07
C GLY A 77 17.90 -9.38 0.88
N LYS A 78 17.75 -9.85 -0.37
CA LYS A 78 18.03 -9.10 -1.59
C LYS A 78 16.78 -8.91 -2.45
N VAL A 79 16.67 -7.75 -3.08
CA VAL A 79 15.76 -7.56 -4.23
C VAL A 79 16.47 -8.14 -5.45
N ALA A 80 16.13 -9.38 -5.81
CA ALA A 80 16.80 -10.11 -6.88
C ALA A 80 16.46 -9.56 -8.27
N GLN A 81 15.18 -9.22 -8.47
CA GLN A 81 14.68 -8.59 -9.68
C GLN A 81 13.50 -7.69 -9.30
N GLY A 82 13.29 -6.62 -10.07
CA GLY A 82 12.07 -5.85 -9.95
C GLY A 82 11.92 -4.84 -11.07
N SER A 83 10.69 -4.56 -11.41
CA SER A 83 10.30 -3.59 -12.42
C SER A 83 9.08 -2.82 -11.93
N GLY A 84 8.92 -1.60 -12.43
CA GLY A 84 7.80 -0.77 -12.06
C GLY A 84 7.63 0.41 -12.97
N ILE A 85 6.60 1.17 -12.66
CA ILE A 85 6.21 2.38 -13.35
C ILE A 85 6.08 3.47 -12.30
N ASP A 86 6.77 4.58 -12.53
CA ASP A 86 6.65 5.81 -11.77
C ASP A 86 5.63 6.73 -12.43
N TYR A 87 4.53 6.98 -11.71
CA TYR A 87 3.44 7.88 -12.05
C TYR A 87 3.66 9.19 -11.30
N ASN A 88 4.40 10.10 -11.93
CA ASN A 88 4.68 11.41 -11.35
C ASN A 88 3.52 12.38 -11.64
N TYR A 89 2.83 12.80 -10.58
CA TYR A 89 1.70 13.73 -10.68
C TYR A 89 2.14 15.21 -10.70
N GLY A 90 3.39 15.52 -10.38
CA GLY A 90 3.93 16.89 -10.35
C GLY A 90 4.65 17.31 -11.64
N GLU A 91 5.26 16.37 -12.34
CA GLU A 91 5.85 16.57 -13.67
C GLU A 91 5.28 15.47 -14.58
N PRO A 92 4.47 15.83 -15.59
CA PRO A 92 3.72 14.84 -16.35
C PRO A 92 4.64 13.82 -17.04
N GLY A 93 4.53 12.56 -16.62
CA GLY A 93 5.31 11.48 -17.21
C GLY A 93 5.13 10.15 -16.48
N VAL A 94 4.85 9.11 -17.26
CA VAL A 94 4.93 7.71 -16.82
C VAL A 94 6.32 7.19 -17.18
N THR A 95 7.14 6.84 -16.19
CA THR A 95 8.51 6.36 -16.46
C THR A 95 8.71 4.95 -15.94
N ALA A 96 9.12 4.02 -16.82
CA ALA A 96 9.50 2.68 -16.41
C ALA A 96 10.82 2.70 -15.62
N LEU A 97 10.91 1.82 -14.62
CA LEU A 97 12.08 1.67 -13.77
C LEU A 97 12.35 0.19 -13.42
N THR A 98 13.58 -0.07 -13.00
CA THR A 98 14.03 -1.36 -12.47
C THR A 98 14.53 -1.20 -11.05
N TRP A 99 14.46 -2.27 -10.26
CA TRP A 99 14.85 -2.27 -8.85
C TRP A 99 16.06 -3.15 -8.56
N SER A 100 16.86 -2.69 -7.62
CA SER A 100 17.90 -3.48 -6.94
C SER A 100 17.99 -3.02 -5.49
N GLY A 101 18.44 -3.86 -4.57
CA GLY A 101 18.54 -3.46 -3.17
C GLY A 101 18.64 -4.60 -2.18
N MET A 102 18.62 -4.20 -0.92
CA MET A 102 18.66 -5.08 0.24
C MET A 102 17.43 -4.83 1.12
N TYR A 103 17.02 -5.84 1.86
CA TYR A 103 15.98 -5.72 2.87
C TYR A 103 16.27 -6.65 4.06
N ALA A 104 15.77 -6.24 5.22
CA ALA A 104 15.59 -7.12 6.36
C ALA A 104 14.08 -7.32 6.51
N ALA A 105 13.63 -8.57 6.34
CA ALA A 105 12.21 -8.91 6.33
C ALA A 105 11.51 -8.46 7.62
N GLY A 106 10.35 -7.81 7.49
CA GLY A 106 9.64 -7.21 8.63
C GLY A 106 10.40 -6.11 9.37
N GLN A 107 11.48 -5.55 8.80
CA GLN A 107 12.31 -4.55 9.47
C GLN A 107 12.64 -3.34 8.59
N THR A 108 13.40 -3.51 7.50
CA THR A 108 13.91 -2.40 6.69
C THR A 108 13.97 -2.72 5.21
N ILE A 109 13.92 -1.68 4.39
CA ILE A 109 14.17 -1.72 2.94
C ILE A 109 15.20 -0.64 2.62
N ALA A 110 16.23 -1.00 1.86
CA ALA A 110 17.18 -0.08 1.25
C ALA A 110 17.35 -0.47 -0.22
N ALA A 111 16.66 0.24 -1.11
CA ALA A 111 16.57 -0.13 -2.51
C ALA A 111 16.78 1.07 -3.43
N LYS A 112 17.27 0.80 -4.63
CA LYS A 112 17.52 1.77 -5.69
C LYS A 112 16.66 1.43 -6.89
N ALA A 113 15.86 2.39 -7.31
CA ALA A 113 15.21 2.39 -8.61
C ALA A 113 16.12 3.03 -9.66
N SER A 114 16.20 2.44 -10.84
CA SER A 114 16.98 2.94 -11.97
C SER A 114 16.08 3.10 -13.19
N TYR A 115 16.15 4.28 -13.81
CA TYR A 115 15.36 4.66 -14.98
C TYR A 115 16.18 4.48 -16.27
N ALA A 116 15.50 4.33 -17.40
CA ALA A 116 16.15 4.12 -18.70
C ALA A 116 17.02 5.31 -19.16
N ASP A 117 16.70 6.53 -18.68
CA ASP A 117 17.44 7.76 -18.96
C ASP A 117 18.68 7.96 -18.05
N GLY A 118 19.01 6.97 -17.22
CA GLY A 118 20.15 7.00 -16.32
C GLY A 118 19.87 7.69 -14.97
N ARG A 119 18.69 8.29 -14.78
CA ARG A 119 18.29 8.76 -13.44
C ARG A 119 18.13 7.59 -12.48
N THR A 120 18.19 7.91 -11.20
CA THR A 120 18.00 6.92 -10.14
C THR A 120 17.18 7.51 -9.01
N ALA A 121 16.42 6.68 -8.31
CA ALA A 121 15.76 7.04 -7.06
C ALA A 121 16.13 6.09 -5.93
N GLN A 122 16.30 6.62 -4.72
CA GLN A 122 16.63 5.84 -3.54
C GLN A 122 15.40 5.69 -2.64
N LEU A 123 15.08 4.44 -2.31
CA LEU A 123 14.08 4.07 -1.32
C LEU A 123 14.79 3.63 -0.02
N ASN A 124 14.43 4.26 1.09
CA ASN A 124 14.82 3.83 2.43
C ASN A 124 13.58 3.74 3.31
N ALA A 125 13.24 2.55 3.82
CA ALA A 125 12.01 2.35 4.57
C ALA A 125 12.20 1.49 5.82
N ARG A 126 11.32 1.68 6.79
CA ARG A 126 11.20 0.84 7.99
C ARG A 126 9.82 0.24 8.06
N TYR A 127 9.73 -0.98 8.56
CA TYR A 127 8.47 -1.69 8.72
C TYR A 127 7.53 -0.89 9.62
N ASP A 128 6.27 -0.81 9.23
CA ASP A 128 5.26 -0.01 9.91
C ASP A 128 4.16 -0.91 10.49
N SER A 129 4.26 -1.21 11.77
CA SER A 129 3.32 -2.10 12.47
C SER A 129 1.96 -1.45 12.78
N HIS A 130 1.76 -0.16 12.49
CA HIS A 130 0.52 0.55 12.82
C HIS A 130 -0.62 0.28 11.84
N TRP A 131 -0.37 -0.47 10.77
CA TRP A 131 -1.39 -0.76 9.79
C TRP A 131 -2.27 -1.91 10.29
N ALA A 132 -3.55 -1.61 10.52
CA ALA A 132 -4.51 -2.59 10.97
C ALA A 132 -4.76 -3.66 9.90
N ARG A 133 -5.12 -4.87 10.33
CA ARG A 133 -5.54 -5.94 9.42
C ARG A 133 -6.75 -5.49 8.59
N ALA A 134 -6.74 -5.80 7.30
CA ALA A 134 -7.88 -5.51 6.44
C ALA A 134 -9.09 -6.34 6.87
N THR A 135 -10.24 -5.69 7.04
CA THR A 135 -11.52 -6.33 7.34
C THR A 135 -12.63 -5.59 6.60
N LEU A 136 -13.63 -6.31 6.11
CA LEU A 136 -14.77 -5.64 5.44
C LEU A 136 -15.47 -4.66 6.39
N VAL A 137 -15.59 -4.99 7.68
CA VAL A 137 -16.17 -4.09 8.68
C VAL A 137 -15.49 -2.71 8.72
N ALA A 138 -14.15 -2.69 8.65
CA ALA A 138 -13.41 -1.42 8.60
C ALA A 138 -13.70 -0.63 7.32
N ALA A 139 -13.76 -1.33 6.17
CA ALA A 139 -13.97 -0.74 4.86
C ALA A 139 -15.45 -0.41 4.53
N THR A 140 -16.45 -1.00 5.19
CA THR A 140 -17.87 -0.75 4.92
C THR A 140 -18.27 0.66 5.35
N GLY A 141 -18.96 1.40 4.48
CA GLY A 141 -19.46 2.74 4.76
C GLY A 141 -19.47 3.65 3.53
N SER A 142 -19.74 4.93 3.78
CA SER A 142 -19.69 5.99 2.76
C SER A 142 -18.36 6.72 2.83
N PHE A 143 -17.80 7.05 1.66
CA PHE A 143 -16.52 7.71 1.53
C PHE A 143 -16.61 8.90 0.59
N CYS A 144 -15.86 9.96 0.89
CA CYS A 144 -15.65 11.07 -0.02
C CYS A 144 -14.19 11.49 -0.05
N GLY A 145 -13.72 12.01 -1.18
CA GLY A 145 -12.31 12.36 -1.31
C GLY A 145 -11.95 12.76 -2.72
N VAL A 146 -10.68 12.53 -3.06
CA VAL A 146 -10.11 12.93 -4.34
C VAL A 146 -9.57 11.70 -5.07
N GLY A 147 -9.90 11.59 -6.35
CA GLY A 147 -9.26 10.70 -7.30
C GLY A 147 -8.20 11.44 -8.11
N MET A 148 -7.08 10.79 -8.34
CA MET A 148 -5.99 11.26 -9.19
C MET A 148 -5.76 10.23 -10.28
N THR A 149 -5.86 10.70 -11.51
CA THR A 149 -5.82 9.85 -12.69
C THR A 149 -4.63 10.23 -13.55
N HIS A 150 -3.74 9.29 -13.83
CA HIS A 150 -2.61 9.49 -14.74
C HIS A 150 -2.87 8.78 -16.07
N ARG A 151 -2.88 9.53 -17.17
CA ARG A 151 -3.05 9.02 -18.53
C ARG A 151 -1.97 9.58 -19.45
N GLY A 152 -0.98 8.75 -19.80
CA GLY A 152 0.12 9.19 -20.65
C GLY A 152 0.90 10.33 -20.00
N THR A 153 0.69 11.58 -20.42
CA THR A 153 1.30 12.79 -19.85
C THR A 153 0.27 13.72 -19.19
N GLN A 154 -0.96 13.26 -18.99
CA GLN A 154 -2.01 14.06 -18.35
C GLN A 154 -2.30 13.52 -16.95
N VAL A 155 -2.55 14.45 -16.04
CA VAL A 155 -2.98 14.18 -14.68
C VAL A 155 -4.29 14.91 -14.44
N ASP A 156 -5.33 14.16 -14.11
CA ASP A 156 -6.65 14.69 -13.79
C ASP A 156 -6.97 14.47 -12.31
N PHE A 157 -7.71 15.41 -11.74
CA PHE A 157 -8.15 15.39 -10.34
C PHE A 157 -9.67 15.47 -10.28
N ASP A 158 -10.29 14.52 -9.58
CA ASP A 158 -11.74 14.40 -9.49
C ASP A 158 -12.19 14.34 -8.04
N ALA A 159 -13.30 15.02 -7.73
CA ALA A 159 -14.03 14.74 -6.50
C ALA A 159 -14.75 13.39 -6.65
N VAL A 160 -14.50 12.49 -5.70
CA VAL A 160 -15.03 11.12 -5.72
C VAL A 160 -15.89 10.89 -4.50
N ARG A 161 -17.00 10.17 -4.69
CA ARG A 161 -17.84 9.64 -3.61
C ARG A 161 -18.21 8.20 -3.93
N PHE A 162 -18.13 7.32 -2.95
CA PHE A 162 -18.63 5.95 -3.12
C PHE A 162 -19.06 5.36 -1.79
N THR A 163 -19.76 4.24 -1.89
CA THR A 163 -20.09 3.37 -0.76
C THR A 163 -19.41 2.02 -0.94
N VAL A 164 -19.00 1.42 0.17
CA VAL A 164 -18.62 0.01 0.26
C VAL A 164 -19.65 -0.68 1.13
N ASP A 165 -20.30 -1.72 0.62
CA ASP A 165 -21.28 -2.48 1.40
C ASP A 165 -20.61 -3.54 2.32
N ALA A 166 -21.44 -4.34 3.01
CA ALA A 166 -20.94 -5.40 3.90
C ALA A 166 -20.29 -6.60 3.18
N LYS A 167 -20.52 -6.73 1.86
CA LYS A 167 -19.90 -7.75 1.01
C LYS A 167 -18.62 -7.24 0.34
N GLY A 168 -18.31 -5.96 0.48
CA GLY A 168 -17.20 -5.30 -0.18
C GLY A 168 -17.53 -4.78 -1.57
N GLU A 169 -18.80 -4.72 -1.97
CA GLU A 169 -19.21 -4.14 -3.24
C GLU A 169 -19.06 -2.62 -3.19
N ILE A 170 -18.37 -2.06 -4.19
CA ILE A 170 -18.20 -0.61 -4.37
C ILE A 170 -19.25 -0.11 -5.37
N ALA A 171 -19.92 0.98 -5.02
CA ALA A 171 -20.72 1.78 -5.95
C ALA A 171 -20.39 3.25 -5.77
N GLY A 172 -20.01 3.94 -6.84
CA GLY A 172 -19.44 5.27 -6.75
C GLY A 172 -19.67 6.17 -7.96
N LEU A 173 -19.31 7.44 -7.75
CA LEU A 173 -19.37 8.50 -8.73
C LEU A 173 -18.10 9.37 -8.61
N ALA A 174 -17.41 9.55 -9.73
CA ALA A 174 -16.31 10.49 -9.89
C ALA A 174 -16.76 11.56 -10.90
N GLN A 175 -17.04 12.77 -10.44
CA GLN A 175 -17.76 13.79 -11.21
C GLN A 175 -19.08 13.28 -11.83
N GLN A 176 -19.07 12.94 -13.13
CA GLN A 176 -20.20 12.40 -13.90
C GLN A 176 -20.00 10.92 -14.28
N CYS A 177 -18.86 10.33 -13.92
CA CYS A 177 -18.54 8.95 -14.22
C CYS A 177 -18.98 8.03 -13.09
N GLN A 178 -19.99 7.20 -13.36
CA GLN A 178 -20.37 6.11 -12.47
C GLN A 178 -19.34 4.99 -12.56
N PHE A 179 -19.09 4.35 -11.43
CA PHE A 179 -18.26 3.17 -11.37
C PHE A 179 -18.74 2.21 -10.29
N SER A 180 -18.47 0.93 -10.53
CA SER A 180 -18.68 -0.14 -9.57
C SER A 180 -17.37 -0.85 -9.28
N GLY A 181 -17.33 -1.73 -8.28
CA GLY A 181 -16.09 -2.43 -7.94
C GLY A 181 -16.23 -3.39 -6.77
N THR A 182 -15.09 -3.92 -6.33
CA THR A 182 -15.05 -4.76 -5.13
C THR A 182 -13.80 -4.49 -4.30
N LEU A 183 -13.92 -4.70 -2.98
CA LEU A 183 -12.82 -4.82 -2.03
C LEU A 183 -12.87 -6.21 -1.39
N ALA A 184 -11.80 -6.97 -1.52
CA ALA A 184 -11.66 -8.28 -0.88
C ALA A 184 -10.47 -8.27 0.08
N PRO A 185 -10.66 -8.40 1.41
CA PRO A 185 -9.55 -8.44 2.35
C PRO A 185 -8.62 -9.62 2.05
N ARG A 186 -7.31 -9.39 2.07
CA ARG A 186 -6.32 -10.47 2.00
C ARG A 186 -6.12 -11.09 3.38
N VAL A 187 -6.10 -12.41 3.44
CA VAL A 187 -5.94 -13.15 4.70
C VAL A 187 -4.57 -12.90 5.34
N SER A 188 -3.55 -12.77 4.49
CA SER A 188 -2.12 -12.67 4.83
C SER A 188 -1.61 -11.24 5.03
N SER A 189 -2.41 -10.20 4.77
CA SER A 189 -1.93 -8.82 4.81
C SER A 189 -2.98 -7.81 5.29
N ASN A 190 -2.54 -6.58 5.48
CA ASN A 190 -3.31 -5.42 5.91
C ASN A 190 -4.01 -4.71 4.73
N VAL A 191 -4.27 -5.42 3.63
CA VAL A 191 -4.71 -4.82 2.37
C VAL A 191 -5.94 -5.53 1.80
N TYR A 192 -6.62 -4.85 0.90
CA TYR A 192 -7.70 -5.41 0.10
C TYR A 192 -7.21 -5.57 -1.33
N ASP A 193 -7.59 -6.65 -2.01
CA ASP A 193 -7.62 -6.62 -3.48
C ASP A 193 -8.77 -5.72 -3.90
N ALA A 194 -8.48 -4.80 -4.83
CA ALA A 194 -9.44 -3.81 -5.29
C ALA A 194 -9.67 -3.96 -6.79
N THR A 195 -10.94 -3.88 -7.20
CA THR A 195 -11.34 -3.75 -8.60
C THR A 195 -12.27 -2.57 -8.76
N LEU A 196 -12.15 -1.87 -9.88
CA LEU A 196 -13.08 -0.83 -10.31
C LEU A 196 -13.47 -1.09 -11.76
N ASN A 197 -14.74 -0.90 -12.09
CA ASN A 197 -15.29 -0.93 -13.43
C ASN A 197 -15.96 0.41 -13.67
N PHE A 198 -15.42 1.18 -14.61
CA PHE A 198 -15.98 2.47 -14.99
C PHE A 198 -17.04 2.26 -16.07
N ASP A 199 -18.20 2.88 -15.89
CA ASP A 199 -19.30 2.76 -16.82
C ASP A 199 -18.97 3.43 -18.16
N GLY A 200 -19.80 3.13 -19.17
CA GLY A 200 -19.76 3.87 -20.44
C GLY A 200 -20.45 5.22 -20.29
N GLY A 201 -19.85 6.30 -20.79
CA GLY A 201 -20.50 7.61 -20.81
C GLY A 201 -19.56 8.79 -21.04
N ALA A 202 -20.14 9.93 -21.42
CA ALA A 202 -19.42 11.20 -21.43
C ALA A 202 -19.04 11.58 -19.99
N GLY A 203 -17.79 11.99 -19.78
CA GLY A 203 -17.27 12.32 -18.45
C GLY A 203 -16.55 11.17 -17.74
N CYS A 204 -16.60 9.95 -18.25
CA CYS A 204 -15.70 8.89 -17.80
C CYS A 204 -14.34 9.02 -18.45
N ALA A 205 -13.29 9.13 -17.62
CA ALA A 205 -11.92 9.11 -18.10
C ALA A 205 -11.64 7.76 -18.80
N TYR A 206 -12.06 6.63 -18.21
CA TYR A 206 -11.81 5.29 -18.76
C TYR A 206 -13.11 4.55 -19.05
N PRO A 207 -13.89 4.96 -20.05
CA PRO A 207 -15.21 4.38 -20.28
C PRO A 207 -15.10 2.88 -20.56
N ASN A 208 -15.95 2.07 -19.91
CA ASN A 208 -15.99 0.61 -20.04
C ASN A 208 -14.65 -0.10 -19.78
N THR A 209 -13.79 0.50 -18.95
CA THR A 209 -12.45 -0.05 -18.69
C THR A 209 -12.41 -0.62 -17.27
N PRO A 210 -12.02 -1.89 -17.09
CA PRO A 210 -11.75 -2.41 -15.76
C PRO A 210 -10.40 -1.88 -15.26
N ALA A 211 -10.27 -1.73 -13.96
CA ALA A 211 -9.00 -1.45 -13.28
C ALA A 211 -8.88 -2.36 -12.07
N SER A 212 -7.64 -2.76 -11.77
CA SER A 212 -7.37 -3.66 -10.65
C SER A 212 -6.12 -3.23 -9.89
N GLY A 213 -6.07 -3.55 -8.61
CA GLY A 213 -4.96 -3.19 -7.75
C GLY A 213 -5.25 -3.57 -6.32
N PHE A 214 -5.00 -2.65 -5.40
CA PHE A 214 -5.18 -2.89 -3.98
C PHE A 214 -5.72 -1.64 -3.29
N ALA A 215 -6.27 -1.85 -2.11
CA ALA A 215 -6.66 -0.78 -1.21
C ALA A 215 -6.11 -1.02 0.18
N MET A 216 -6.02 0.05 0.95
CA MET A 216 -5.59 0.02 2.34
C MET A 216 -6.42 0.98 3.16
N MET A 217 -6.73 0.55 4.39
CA MET A 217 -7.38 1.39 5.39
C MET A 217 -6.35 1.85 6.41
N ARG A 218 -6.35 3.14 6.72
CA ARG A 218 -5.63 3.72 7.85
C ARG A 218 -6.60 4.61 8.61
N ASP A 219 -6.96 4.18 9.82
CA ASP A 219 -8.00 4.82 10.61
C ASP A 219 -9.30 4.94 9.79
N THR A 220 -9.72 6.16 9.46
CA THR A 220 -10.89 6.48 8.64
C THR A 220 -10.57 6.74 7.17
N GLN A 221 -9.30 6.72 6.78
CA GLN A 221 -8.86 6.96 5.41
C GLN A 221 -8.73 5.65 4.63
N LEU A 222 -9.41 5.57 3.49
CA LEU A 222 -9.31 4.51 2.49
C LEU A 222 -8.48 5.01 1.31
N GLU A 223 -7.35 4.36 1.06
CA GLU A 223 -6.51 4.61 -0.11
C GLU A 223 -6.65 3.45 -1.07
N ILE A 224 -7.01 3.72 -2.32
CA ILE A 224 -7.19 2.72 -3.38
C ILE A 224 -6.26 3.07 -4.53
N PHE A 225 -5.37 2.16 -4.88
CA PHE A 225 -4.58 2.26 -6.11
C PHE A 225 -4.98 1.15 -7.06
N VAL A 226 -5.41 1.52 -8.27
CA VAL A 226 -5.71 0.57 -9.34
C VAL A 226 -5.05 1.00 -10.64
N GLN A 227 -4.76 0.01 -11.48
CA GLN A 227 -4.26 0.20 -12.82
C GLN A 227 -5.22 -0.41 -13.84
N THR A 228 -5.42 0.30 -14.94
CA THR A 228 -6.10 -0.20 -16.13
C THR A 228 -5.17 -1.12 -16.94
N PRO A 229 -5.68 -1.92 -17.90
CA PRO A 229 -4.87 -2.79 -18.74
C PRO A 229 -3.78 -2.06 -19.54
N ASP A 230 -4.04 -0.82 -19.95
CA ASP A 230 -3.08 0.05 -20.67
C ASP A 230 -2.04 0.71 -19.73
N LYS A 231 -2.03 0.32 -18.45
CA LYS A 231 -1.14 0.83 -17.41
C LYS A 231 -1.34 2.31 -17.06
N SER A 232 -2.51 2.88 -17.37
CA SER A 232 -2.91 4.11 -16.68
C SER A 232 -3.16 3.85 -15.19
N SER A 233 -2.92 4.83 -14.34
CA SER A 233 -3.09 4.69 -12.88
C SER A 233 -4.25 5.54 -12.37
N ILE A 234 -5.02 4.98 -11.44
CA ILE A 234 -5.98 5.72 -10.63
C ILE A 234 -5.59 5.55 -9.17
N LEU A 235 -5.41 6.66 -8.46
CA LEU A 235 -5.24 6.69 -7.02
C LEU A 235 -6.41 7.44 -6.39
N LEU A 236 -7.15 6.78 -5.51
CA LEU A 236 -8.21 7.37 -4.71
C LEU A 236 -7.73 7.54 -3.28
N VAL A 237 -7.86 8.74 -2.73
CA VAL A 237 -7.59 9.03 -1.31
C VAL A 237 -8.88 9.54 -0.69
N MET A 238 -9.46 8.74 0.19
CA MET A 238 -10.87 8.85 0.58
C MET A 238 -11.04 8.85 2.09
N GLU A 239 -11.96 9.64 2.59
CA GLU A 239 -12.28 9.74 4.02
C GLU A 239 -13.66 9.16 4.30
N LYS A 240 -13.74 8.25 5.27
CA LYS A 240 -14.99 7.67 5.75
C LYS A 240 -15.84 8.73 6.43
N GLN A 241 -17.12 8.75 6.10
CA GLN A 241 -18.12 9.68 6.65
C GLN A 241 -18.83 9.10 7.88
#